data_AF-A0A7Y3A3I8-F1
#
_entry.id   AF-A0A7Y3A3I8-F1
#
_cell.length_a   1.000
_cell.length_b   1.000
_cell.length_c   1.000
_cell.angle_alpha   90.00
_cell.angle_beta   90.00
_cell.angle_gamma   90.00
#
_symmetry.space_group_name_H-M   'P 1'
#
loop_
_entity.id
_entity.type
_entity.pdbx_description
1 polymer ?
#
loop_
_entity_poly.entity_id
_entity_poly.type
_entity_poly.pdbx_seq_one_letter_code
_entity_poly.pdbx_strand_id
1 'polypeptide(L)'
;LKEGVSYLGTSAGSNIAGLTIGTTNDMPIVYPPSFEALGLVDFNINPHYLDPMPDSKHMGETRETRIKEFHVYNSIPVIGLREGSFLRVKNDEVKLEGPHMARLFYPDREPVEVPSGSSIS
;
A
#
# COMPACT_ATOMS: atom_id res chain seq x y z
N LEU A 1 -4.32 17.51 -9.86
CA LEU A 1 -4.03 17.35 -8.42
C LEU A 1 -2.82 18.18 -7.95
N LYS A 2 -1.81 18.42 -8.81
CA LYS A 2 -0.65 19.29 -8.49
C LYS A 2 -0.94 20.81 -8.45
N GLU A 3 -2.21 21.22 -8.40
CA GLU A 3 -2.66 22.63 -8.40
C GLU A 3 -3.50 22.97 -7.15
N GLY A 4 -3.25 22.29 -6.03
CA GLY A 4 -3.94 22.55 -4.75
C GLY A 4 -5.31 21.89 -4.59
N VAL A 5 -5.71 21.01 -5.52
CA VAL A 5 -6.94 20.22 -5.39
C VAL A 5 -6.69 19.04 -4.45
N SER A 6 -7.45 18.96 -3.36
CA SER A 6 -7.39 17.84 -2.42
C SER A 6 -7.76 16.51 -3.08
N TYR A 7 -7.02 15.46 -2.73
CA TYR A 7 -7.32 14.08 -3.11
C TYR A 7 -7.83 13.29 -1.90
N LEU A 8 -8.91 12.55 -2.07
CA LEU A 8 -9.39 11.56 -1.09
C LEU A 8 -9.61 10.24 -1.83
N GLY A 9 -8.82 9.23 -1.49
CA GLY A 9 -8.92 7.89 -2.07
C GLY A 9 -9.17 6.85 -0.98
N THR A 10 -10.16 5.99 -1.20
CA THR A 10 -10.45 4.83 -0.34
C THR A 10 -10.36 3.56 -1.17
N SER A 11 -9.90 2.45 -0.57
CA SER A 11 -9.77 1.16 -1.26
C SER A 11 -8.98 1.30 -2.59
N ALA A 12 -9.59 1.03 -3.75
CA ALA A 12 -8.98 1.23 -5.05
C ALA A 12 -8.47 2.67 -5.29
N GLY A 13 -9.13 3.69 -4.73
CA GLY A 13 -8.64 5.07 -4.77
C GLY A 13 -7.28 5.21 -4.07
N SER A 14 -7.01 4.42 -3.02
CA SER A 14 -5.71 4.41 -2.38
C SER A 14 -4.62 3.79 -3.29
N ASN A 15 -4.95 2.76 -4.08
CA ASN A 15 -4.00 2.24 -5.08
C ASN A 15 -3.66 3.31 -6.13
N ILE A 16 -4.66 4.06 -6.61
CA ILE A 16 -4.50 5.10 -7.62
C ILE A 16 -3.65 6.28 -7.12
N ALA A 17 -3.53 6.48 -5.80
CA ALA A 17 -2.66 7.50 -5.22
C ALA A 17 -1.16 7.14 -5.30
N GLY A 18 -0.80 5.86 -5.38
CA GLY A 18 0.59 5.40 -5.46
C GLY A 18 1.22 5.62 -6.84
N LEU A 19 2.41 5.05 -7.04
CA LEU A 19 3.13 5.11 -8.33
C LEU A 19 2.50 4.19 -9.39
N THR A 20 2.01 3.02 -8.97
CA THR A 20 1.34 2.04 -9.83
C THR A 20 0.21 1.33 -9.08
N ILE A 21 -0.69 0.68 -9.80
CA ILE A 21 -1.70 -0.22 -9.19
C ILE A 21 -1.19 -1.65 -8.92
N GLY A 22 0.11 -1.90 -9.02
CA GLY A 22 0.72 -3.24 -8.92
C GLY A 22 0.55 -3.93 -7.55
N THR A 23 0.06 -3.22 -6.54
CA THR A 23 -0.21 -3.75 -5.19
C THR A 23 -1.71 -3.77 -4.88
N THR A 24 -2.59 -3.71 -5.88
CA THR A 24 -4.03 -3.95 -5.67
C THR A 24 -4.30 -5.42 -5.33
N ASN A 25 -5.37 -5.66 -4.59
CA ASN A 25 -5.89 -7.01 -4.35
C ASN A 25 -7.01 -7.39 -5.32
N ASP A 26 -7.39 -6.45 -6.18
CA ASP A 26 -8.49 -6.64 -7.11
C ASP A 26 -8.13 -7.65 -8.20
N MET A 27 -9.14 -8.37 -8.66
CA MET A 27 -9.01 -9.28 -9.78
C MET A 27 -8.87 -8.48 -11.09
N PRO A 28 -7.92 -8.80 -11.99
CA PRO A 28 -7.75 -8.09 -13.25
C PRO A 28 -8.83 -8.49 -14.27
N ILE A 29 -10.06 -8.02 -14.07
CA ILE A 29 -11.20 -8.32 -14.94
C ILE A 29 -11.08 -7.67 -16.33
N VAL A 30 -10.28 -6.60 -16.44
CA VAL A 30 -9.97 -5.89 -17.68
C VAL A 30 -8.49 -5.48 -17.62
N TYR A 31 -7.79 -5.63 -18.73
CA TYR A 31 -6.42 -5.15 -18.86
C TYR A 31 -6.40 -3.61 -18.99
N PRO A 32 -5.75 -2.87 -18.08
CA PRO A 32 -5.65 -1.43 -18.20
C PRO A 32 -4.61 -1.05 -19.27
N PRO A 33 -4.71 0.14 -19.89
CA PRO A 33 -3.73 0.59 -20.87
C PRO A 33 -2.33 0.79 -20.27
N SER A 34 -2.22 0.97 -18.96
CA SER A 34 -0.98 1.03 -18.19
C SER A 34 -1.28 0.68 -16.71
N PHE A 35 -0.26 0.24 -15.98
CA PHE A 35 -0.35 0.10 -14.51
C PHE A 35 0.08 1.35 -13.74
N GLU A 36 0.61 2.36 -14.44
CA GLU A 36 0.96 3.65 -13.83
C GLU A 36 -0.28 4.32 -13.21
N ALA A 37 -0.09 4.86 -12.03
CA ALA A 37 -1.12 5.55 -11.26
C ALA A 37 -0.78 7.05 -11.14
N LEU A 38 -1.41 7.78 -10.21
CA LEU A 38 -1.25 9.24 -10.15
C LEU A 38 0.09 9.71 -9.58
N GLY A 39 0.81 8.84 -8.85
CA GLY A 39 2.09 9.16 -8.22
C GLY A 39 1.98 10.34 -7.26
N LEU A 40 0.96 10.34 -6.39
CA LEU A 40 0.77 11.36 -5.35
C LEU A 40 1.63 11.09 -4.11
N VAL A 41 2.10 9.86 -3.96
CA VAL A 41 3.09 9.41 -2.97
C VAL A 41 4.14 8.53 -3.64
N ASP A 42 5.36 8.50 -3.09
CA ASP A 42 6.52 7.83 -3.69
C ASP A 42 6.62 6.32 -3.37
N PHE A 43 5.48 5.72 -3.02
CA PHE A 43 5.34 4.30 -2.69
C PHE A 43 4.00 3.78 -3.18
N ASN A 44 3.84 2.46 -3.21
CA ASN A 44 2.56 1.83 -3.49
C ASN A 44 1.82 1.49 -2.18
N ILE A 45 0.49 1.61 -2.20
CA ILE A 45 -0.36 1.24 -1.07
C ILE A 45 -0.96 -0.15 -1.37
N ASN A 46 -0.78 -1.10 -0.46
CA ASN A 46 -1.62 -2.31 -0.43
C ASN A 46 -2.74 -2.06 0.58
N PRO A 47 -3.94 -1.63 0.14
CA PRO A 47 -5.07 -1.43 1.03
C PRO A 47 -5.57 -2.79 1.54
N HIS A 48 -6.34 -2.77 2.62
CA HIS A 48 -6.92 -3.98 3.22
C HIS A 48 -5.84 -5.04 3.49
N TYR A 49 -4.68 -4.60 4.00
CA TYR A 49 -3.60 -5.51 4.34
C TYR A 49 -4.05 -6.42 5.49
N LEU A 50 -3.91 -7.72 5.28
CA LEU A 50 -4.25 -8.74 6.26
C LEU A 50 -2.99 -9.49 6.67
N ASP A 51 -2.79 -9.62 7.97
CA ASP A 51 -1.71 -10.42 8.53
C ASP A 51 -1.92 -11.91 8.24
N PRO A 52 -0.83 -12.68 8.10
CA PRO A 52 -0.93 -14.13 7.99
C PRO A 52 -1.60 -14.69 9.25
N MET A 53 -2.66 -15.48 9.06
CA MET A 53 -3.32 -16.21 10.15
C MET A 53 -2.53 -17.50 10.43
N PRO A 54 -1.90 -17.66 11.61
CA PRO A 54 -1.02 -18.81 11.90
C PRO A 54 -1.70 -20.17 11.77
N ASP A 55 -3.00 -20.23 12.11
CA ASP A 55 -3.79 -21.47 12.12
C ASP A 55 -4.56 -21.70 10.81
N SER A 56 -4.30 -20.90 9.77
CA SER A 56 -4.98 -21.03 8.49
C SER A 56 -4.58 -22.33 7.79
N LYS A 57 -5.57 -23.09 7.34
CA LYS A 57 -5.38 -24.24 6.45
C LYS A 57 -5.37 -23.86 4.96
N HIS A 58 -5.54 -22.57 4.66
CA HIS A 58 -5.50 -22.07 3.30
C HIS A 58 -4.07 -22.13 2.75
N MET A 59 -3.87 -22.80 1.62
CA MET A 59 -2.55 -23.06 1.04
C MET A 59 -2.08 -21.99 0.04
N GLY A 60 -2.92 -21.00 -0.29
CA GLY A 60 -2.53 -19.89 -1.17
C GLY A 60 -1.67 -18.85 -0.46
N GLU A 61 -1.05 -17.98 -1.25
CA GLU A 61 -0.04 -17.02 -0.79
C GLU A 61 -0.61 -16.00 0.19
N THR A 62 0.15 -15.72 1.26
CA THR A 62 -0.14 -14.62 2.18
C THR A 62 0.03 -13.27 1.49
N ARG A 63 -0.52 -12.19 2.07
CA ARG A 63 -0.33 -10.85 1.49
C ARG A 63 1.14 -10.44 1.47
N GLU A 64 1.87 -10.77 2.53
CA GLU A 64 3.31 -10.57 2.63
C GLU A 64 4.06 -11.31 1.51
N THR A 65 3.72 -12.57 1.23
CA THR A 65 4.34 -13.34 0.14
C THR A 65 4.14 -12.67 -1.22
N ARG A 66 2.91 -12.23 -1.53
CA ARG A 66 2.61 -11.54 -2.80
C ARG A 66 3.36 -10.22 -2.95
N ILE A 67 3.52 -9.46 -1.86
CA ILE A 67 4.30 -8.22 -1.88
C ILE A 67 5.81 -8.52 -2.07
N LYS A 68 6.33 -9.59 -1.45
CA LYS A 68 7.72 -10.04 -1.70
C LYS A 68 7.91 -10.44 -3.16
N GLU A 69 6.95 -11.12 -3.78
CA GLU A 69 6.98 -11.44 -5.22
C GLU A 69 6.94 -10.17 -6.10
N PHE A 70 6.13 -9.18 -5.73
CA PHE A 70 6.15 -7.87 -6.40
C PHE A 70 7.55 -7.24 -6.35
N HIS A 71 8.26 -7.34 -5.22
CA HIS A 71 9.62 -6.82 -5.05
C HIS A 71 10.71 -7.60 -5.81
N VAL A 72 10.44 -8.80 -6.32
CA VAL A 72 11.35 -9.50 -7.24
C VAL A 72 11.51 -8.73 -8.55
N TYR A 73 10.46 -8.02 -8.98
CA TYR A 73 10.42 -7.31 -10.27
C TYR A 73 10.43 -5.78 -10.13
N ASN A 74 10.15 -5.25 -8.93
CA ASN A 74 9.95 -3.82 -8.70
C ASN A 74 10.71 -3.35 -7.47
N SER A 75 11.29 -2.14 -7.53
CA SER A 75 11.98 -1.54 -6.38
C SER A 75 11.10 -0.59 -5.56
N ILE A 76 9.81 -0.45 -5.90
CA ILE A 76 8.89 0.51 -5.28
C ILE A 76 8.55 0.06 -3.86
N PRO A 77 8.77 0.87 -2.80
CA PRO A 77 8.33 0.54 -1.45
C PRO A 77 6.82 0.31 -1.39
N VAL A 78 6.37 -0.59 -0.52
CA VAL A 78 4.94 -0.88 -0.33
C VAL A 78 4.55 -0.66 1.13
N ILE A 79 3.43 0.01 1.36
CA ILE A 79 2.79 0.09 2.67
C ILE A 79 1.55 -0.79 2.70
N GLY A 80 1.57 -1.82 3.56
CA GLY A 80 0.41 -2.60 3.93
C GLY A 80 -0.45 -1.81 4.92
N LEU A 81 -1.57 -1.28 4.43
CA LEU A 81 -2.48 -0.46 5.22
C LEU A 81 -3.67 -1.31 5.68
N ARG A 82 -3.77 -1.50 7.00
CA ARG A 82 -4.86 -2.26 7.64
C ARG A 82 -6.16 -1.44 7.62
N GLU A 83 -7.30 -2.13 7.52
CA GLU A 83 -8.63 -1.48 7.51
C GLU A 83 -8.83 -0.60 8.75
N GLY A 84 -9.52 0.54 8.59
CA GLY A 84 -9.70 1.53 9.65
C GLY A 84 -8.55 2.52 9.82
N SER A 85 -7.41 2.31 9.14
CA SER A 85 -6.29 3.27 9.09
C SER A 85 -6.25 4.02 7.76
N PHE A 86 -5.63 5.19 7.75
CA PHE A 86 -5.48 6.03 6.56
C PHE A 86 -4.15 6.79 6.59
N LEU A 87 -3.72 7.24 5.41
CA LEU A 87 -2.56 8.10 5.27
C LEU A 87 -3.01 9.53 5.04
N ARG A 88 -2.50 10.45 5.83
CA ARG A 88 -2.70 11.88 5.63
C ARG A 88 -1.44 12.49 5.06
N VAL A 89 -1.55 13.09 3.89
CA VAL A 89 -0.46 13.83 3.24
C VAL A 89 -0.73 15.32 3.35
N LYS A 90 0.21 16.08 3.93
CA LYS A 90 0.12 17.54 4.03
C LYS A 90 1.53 18.14 4.00
N ASN A 91 1.77 19.09 3.08
CA ASN A 91 3.07 19.77 2.96
C ASN A 91 4.25 18.79 2.92
N ASP A 92 4.14 17.76 2.09
CA ASP A 92 5.12 16.66 1.92
C ASP A 92 5.32 15.72 3.12
N GLU A 93 4.68 16.00 4.27
CA GLU A 93 4.62 15.06 5.39
C GLU A 93 3.53 14.02 5.12
N VAL A 94 3.90 12.74 5.24
CA VAL A 94 2.98 11.62 5.16
C VAL A 94 2.87 10.99 6.54
N LYS A 95 1.67 11.03 7.12
CA LYS A 95 1.40 10.52 8.46
C LYS A 95 0.42 9.34 8.43
N LEU A 96 0.75 8.29 9.17
CA LEU A 96 -0.18 7.21 9.44
C LEU A 96 -1.18 7.65 10.53
N GLU A 97 -2.47 7.57 10.23
CA GLU A 97 -3.56 7.84 11.17
C GLU A 97 -4.53 6.65 11.24
N GLY A 98 -5.30 6.58 12.32
CA GLY A 98 -6.21 5.46 12.62
C GLY A 98 -5.71 4.58 13.77
N PRO A 99 -6.39 3.47 14.08
CA PRO A 99 -6.13 2.70 15.30
C PRO A 99 -5.03 1.63 15.14
N HIS A 100 -4.59 1.32 13.92
CA HIS A 100 -3.67 0.21 13.67
C HIS A 100 -2.28 0.67 13.21
N MET A 101 -1.30 -0.22 13.41
CA MET A 101 0.00 -0.09 12.78
C MET A 101 -0.13 -0.34 11.27
N ALA A 102 0.81 0.20 10.51
CA ALA A 102 1.00 -0.17 9.10
C ALA A 102 2.29 -0.98 8.96
N ARG A 103 2.36 -1.82 7.93
CA ARG A 103 3.54 -2.64 7.67
C ARG A 103 4.26 -2.15 6.42
N LEU A 104 5.53 -1.76 6.55
CA LEU A 104 6.37 -1.30 5.44
C LEU A 104 7.16 -2.46 4.85
N PHE A 105 7.18 -2.52 3.53
CA PHE A 105 7.91 -3.51 2.75
C PHE A 105 8.89 -2.80 1.83
N TYR A 106 10.13 -3.28 1.85
CA TYR A 106 11.20 -2.84 0.97
C TYR A 106 11.84 -4.06 0.30
N PRO A 107 12.39 -3.91 -0.91
CA PRO A 107 13.16 -4.97 -1.55
C PRO A 107 14.29 -5.46 -0.63
N ASP A 108 14.45 -6.79 -0.56
CA ASP A 108 15.51 -7.47 0.18
C ASP A 108 15.63 -7.10 1.67
N ARG A 109 14.52 -6.68 2.30
CA ARG A 109 14.46 -6.36 3.73
C ARG A 109 13.28 -7.03 4.40
N GLU A 110 13.46 -7.34 5.69
CA GLU A 110 12.34 -7.78 6.52
C GLU A 110 11.33 -6.63 6.69
N PRO A 111 10.01 -6.94 6.64
CA PRO A 111 9.00 -5.90 6.80
C PRO A 111 9.03 -5.27 8.20
N VAL A 112 8.76 -3.96 8.26
CA VAL A 112 8.82 -3.18 9.52
C VAL A 112 7.43 -2.69 9.90
N GLU A 113 7.04 -2.86 11.16
CA GLU A 113 5.80 -2.27 11.69
C GLU A 113 6.00 -0.79 12.04
N VAL A 114 5.02 0.03 11.68
CA VAL A 114 4.99 1.46 11.94
C VAL A 114 3.80 1.79 12.84
N PRO A 115 4.03 2.36 14.03
CA PRO A 115 2.96 2.79 14.92
C PRO A 115 2.07 3.88 14.30
N SER A 116 0.78 3.85 14.63
CA SER A 116 -0.12 4.97 14.32
C SER A 116 0.42 6.27 14.91
N GLY A 117 0.25 7.36 14.17
CA GLY A 117 0.77 8.68 14.52
C GLY A 117 2.21 8.93 14.06
N SER A 118 2.90 7.94 13.50
CA SER A 118 4.25 8.11 12.95
C SER A 118 4.24 8.82 11.60
N SER A 119 5.29 9.60 11.34
CA SER A 119 5.63 10.02 9.98
C SER A 119 6.22 8.82 9.23
N ILE A 120 5.83 8.65 7.97
CA ILE A 120 6.32 7.61 7.05
C ILE A 120 7.07 8.17 5.84
N SER A 121 7.33 9.48 5.85
CA SER A 121 8.24 10.17 4.92
C SER A 121 9.70 9.79 5.16
#